data_AF-A0A7L3EK74-F1
#
_entry.id   AF-A0A7L3EK74-F1
#
_cell.length_a   1.000
_cell.length_b   1.000
_cell.length_c   1.000
_cell.angle_alpha   90.00
_cell.angle_beta   90.00
_cell.angle_gamma   90.00
#
_symmetry.space_group_name_H-M   'P 1'
#
loop_
_entity.id
_entity.type
_entity.pdbx_description
1 polymer ?
#
loop_
_entity_poly.entity_id
_entity_poly.type
_entity_poly.pdbx_seq_one_letter_code
_entity_poly.pdbx_strand_id
1 'polypeptide(L)'
;QEHEELRALNTNSNQKEKMRKDGELLRAKMELEALSKKHWKLCRKVQKYSIFKKYLEDGVKVSQFEDISEVTSWCKLLVRTQKDLLQSQQGHKQLTEQEQVFLEQYRAEKEAEMLQYKNELVQLKLHFDQARSEIPLWEARWADIQNRTSKKTRKLWTIKLAIHNTHV
;
A
#
# COMPACT_ATOMS: atom_id res chain seq x y z
N GLN A 1 19.16 -41.44 89.15
CA GLN A 1 18.86 -41.63 87.72
C GLN A 1 18.12 -40.42 87.14
N GLU A 2 16.98 -40.00 87.72
CA GLU A 2 16.19 -38.85 87.21
C GLU A 2 16.93 -37.48 87.18
N HIS A 3 17.80 -37.19 88.15
CA HIS A 3 18.50 -35.90 88.23
C HIS A 3 19.64 -35.75 87.20
N GLU A 4 20.14 -36.86 86.65
CA GLU A 4 21.13 -36.90 85.56
C GLU A 4 20.44 -36.75 84.20
N GLU A 5 19.28 -37.39 84.02
CA GLU A 5 18.46 -37.30 82.81
C GLU A 5 17.90 -35.89 82.59
N LEU A 6 17.43 -35.21 83.63
CA LEU A 6 16.98 -33.81 83.56
C LEU A 6 18.13 -32.85 83.21
N ARG A 7 19.34 -33.13 83.71
CA ARG A 7 20.53 -32.32 83.41
C ARG A 7 20.94 -32.50 81.95
N ALA A 8 20.91 -33.73 81.45
CA ALA A 8 21.19 -34.07 80.05
C ALA A 8 20.13 -33.49 79.09
N LEU A 9 18.85 -33.47 79.49
CA LEU A 9 17.76 -32.89 78.69
C LEU A 9 17.93 -31.38 78.50
N ASN A 10 18.30 -30.66 79.57
CA ASN A 10 18.48 -29.20 79.53
C ASN A 10 19.73 -28.79 78.73
N THR A 11 20.85 -29.50 78.86
CA THR A 11 22.02 -29.28 77.99
C THR A 11 21.71 -29.58 76.52
N ASN A 12 20.94 -30.63 76.23
CA ASN A 12 20.54 -30.97 74.86
C ASN A 12 19.56 -29.92 74.27
N SER A 13 18.65 -29.38 75.08
CA SER A 13 17.77 -28.26 74.70
C SER A 13 18.56 -26.99 74.37
N ASN A 14 19.50 -26.59 75.24
CA ASN A 14 20.36 -25.44 75.00
C ASN A 14 21.27 -25.62 73.78
N GLN A 15 21.75 -26.84 73.54
CA GLN A 15 22.53 -27.17 72.35
C GLN A 15 21.70 -27.00 71.07
N LYS A 16 20.44 -27.49 71.06
CA LYS A 16 19.51 -27.34 69.92
C LYS A 16 19.18 -25.87 69.66
N GLU A 17 18.96 -25.09 70.70
CA GLU A 17 18.66 -23.66 70.54
C GLU A 17 19.87 -22.88 70.03
N LYS A 18 21.08 -23.22 70.48
CA LYS A 18 22.33 -22.68 69.95
C LYS A 18 22.49 -23.00 68.46
N MET A 19 22.25 -24.26 68.05
CA MET A 19 22.27 -24.65 66.63
C MET A 19 21.22 -23.89 65.81
N ARG A 20 20.03 -23.62 66.36
CA ARG A 20 19.00 -22.81 65.68
C ARG A 20 19.46 -21.37 65.47
N LYS A 21 19.99 -20.74 66.52
CA LYS A 21 20.54 -19.37 66.47
C LYS A 21 21.72 -19.27 65.50
N ASP A 22 22.61 -20.26 65.49
CA ASP A 22 23.74 -20.32 64.56
C ASP A 22 23.26 -20.48 63.10
N GLY A 23 22.20 -21.26 62.87
CA GLY A 23 21.56 -21.40 61.56
C GLY A 23 20.85 -20.12 61.08
N GLU A 24 20.14 -19.43 61.97
CA GLU A 24 19.52 -18.13 61.71
C GLU A 24 20.59 -17.06 61.42
N LEU A 25 21.68 -17.05 62.18
CA LEU A 25 22.83 -16.17 61.97
C LEU A 25 23.50 -16.42 60.62
N LEU A 26 23.69 -17.69 60.23
CA LEU A 26 24.24 -18.04 58.93
C LEU A 26 23.35 -17.55 57.79
N ARG A 27 22.03 -17.73 57.91
CA ARG A 27 21.05 -17.25 56.93
C ARG A 27 21.08 -15.73 56.79
N ALA A 28 21.07 -15.01 57.91
CA ALA A 28 21.16 -13.55 57.94
C ALA A 28 22.47 -13.05 57.29
N LYS A 29 23.61 -13.74 57.51
CA LYS A 29 24.89 -13.42 56.86
C LYS A 29 24.82 -13.60 55.34
N MET A 30 24.23 -14.69 54.86
CA MET A 30 24.06 -14.93 53.42
C MET A 30 23.16 -13.88 52.76
N GLU A 31 22.07 -13.49 53.43
CA GLU A 31 21.17 -12.44 52.97
C GLU A 31 21.87 -11.08 52.91
N LEU A 32 22.64 -10.73 53.95
CA LEU A 32 23.42 -9.49 53.99
C LEU A 32 24.43 -9.41 52.84
N GLU A 33 25.10 -10.53 52.53
CA GLU A 33 26.05 -10.57 51.42
C GLU A 33 25.34 -10.45 50.07
N ALA A 34 24.20 -11.11 49.88
CA ALA A 34 23.38 -10.95 48.68
C ALA A 34 22.89 -9.50 48.51
N LEU A 35 22.49 -8.86 49.60
CA LEU A 35 22.04 -7.47 49.60
C LEU A 35 23.20 -6.51 49.28
N SER A 36 24.39 -6.73 49.85
CA SER A 36 25.60 -5.96 49.54
C SER A 36 25.98 -6.07 48.06
N LYS A 37 25.92 -7.28 47.48
CA LYS A 37 26.16 -7.50 46.05
C LYS A 37 25.16 -6.74 45.18
N LYS A 38 23.87 -6.72 45.56
CA LYS A 38 22.83 -5.94 44.86
C LYS A 38 23.08 -4.44 44.96
N HIS A 39 23.38 -3.94 46.16
CA HIS A 39 23.67 -2.52 46.39
C HIS A 39 24.85 -2.05 45.55
N TRP A 40 25.95 -2.81 45.56
CA TRP A 40 27.13 -2.50 44.75
C TRP A 40 26.82 -2.45 43.24
N LYS A 41 26.02 -3.39 42.73
CA LYS A 41 25.57 -3.37 41.31
C LYS A 41 24.76 -2.11 40.99
N LEU A 42 23.90 -1.67 41.90
CA LEU A 42 23.11 -0.44 41.73
C LEU A 42 23.99 0.80 41.79
N CYS A 43 24.90 0.91 42.76
CA CYS A 43 25.86 2.02 42.85
C CYS A 43 26.68 2.17 41.57
N ARG A 44 27.18 1.05 41.01
CA ARG A 44 27.90 1.06 39.73
C ARG A 44 27.03 1.57 38.59
N LYS A 45 25.75 1.17 38.52
CA LYS A 45 24.81 1.68 37.51
C LYS A 45 24.57 3.19 37.69
N VAL A 46 24.30 3.65 38.91
CA VAL A 46 24.08 5.07 39.22
C VAL A 46 25.29 5.91 38.81
N GLN A 47 26.50 5.46 39.14
CA GLN A 47 27.72 6.13 38.72
C GLN A 47 27.84 6.18 37.20
N LYS A 48 27.60 5.07 36.50
CA LYS A 48 27.62 5.02 35.03
C LYS A 48 26.62 6.00 34.40
N TYR A 49 25.41 6.08 34.95
CA TYR A 49 24.36 6.95 34.41
C TYR A 49 24.44 8.41 34.87
N SER A 50 25.31 8.73 35.84
CA SER A 50 25.49 10.09 36.35
C SER A 50 25.95 11.09 35.28
N ILE A 51 26.78 10.65 34.32
CA ILE A 51 27.26 11.48 33.21
C ILE A 51 26.08 11.92 32.34
N PHE A 52 25.20 10.99 31.99
CA PHE A 52 24.00 11.28 31.20
C PHE A 52 23.02 12.16 31.94
N LYS A 53 22.86 11.94 33.26
CA LYS A 53 22.02 12.79 34.09
C LYS A 53 22.53 14.24 34.07
N LYS A 54 23.82 14.46 34.32
CA LYS A 54 24.43 15.81 34.26
C LYS A 54 24.26 16.46 32.89
N TYR A 55 24.50 15.71 31.82
CA TYR A 55 24.30 16.22 30.46
C TYR A 55 22.86 16.66 30.22
N LEU A 56 21.86 15.88 30.66
CA LEU A 56 20.45 16.23 30.53
C LEU A 56 20.08 17.43 31.41
N GLU A 57 20.60 17.50 32.64
CA GLU A 57 20.42 18.65 33.52
C GLU A 57 21.01 19.93 32.91
N ASP A 58 22.20 19.86 32.32
CA ASP A 58 22.80 20.99 31.62
C ASP A 58 21.98 21.36 30.38
N GLY A 59 21.53 20.38 29.59
CA GLY A 59 20.63 20.59 28.46
C GLY A 59 19.33 21.30 28.84
N VAL A 60 18.72 20.93 29.96
CA VAL A 60 17.54 21.61 30.53
C VAL A 60 17.87 23.06 30.86
N LYS A 61 19.02 23.35 31.52
CA LYS A 61 19.42 24.73 31.86
C LYS A 61 19.58 25.66 30.66
N VAL A 62 20.05 25.14 29.52
CA VAL A 62 20.24 25.95 28.29
C VAL A 62 19.01 25.99 27.38
N SER A 63 17.94 25.28 27.72
CA SER A 63 16.75 25.16 26.89
C SER A 63 15.49 25.69 27.59
N GLN A 64 14.35 25.60 26.90
CA GLN A 64 13.05 26.03 27.42
C GLN A 64 12.33 24.93 28.22
N PHE A 65 12.95 23.76 28.40
CA PHE A 65 12.35 22.65 29.11
C PHE A 65 12.40 22.88 30.63
N GLU A 66 11.34 22.52 31.33
CA GLU A 66 11.21 22.65 32.78
C GLU A 66 12.02 21.56 33.50
N ASP A 67 12.00 20.33 32.98
CA ASP A 67 12.77 19.22 33.53
C ASP A 67 13.19 18.15 32.48
N ILE A 68 13.96 17.16 32.96
CA ILE A 68 14.43 16.04 32.14
C ILE A 68 13.26 15.16 31.65
N SER A 69 12.16 15.11 32.40
CA SER A 69 10.96 14.35 32.03
C SER A 69 10.28 14.97 30.81
N GLU A 70 10.24 16.30 30.73
CA GLU A 70 9.74 17.04 29.59
C GLU A 70 10.61 16.81 28.36
N VAL A 71 11.94 16.92 28.49
CA VAL A 71 12.89 16.56 27.41
C VAL A 71 12.64 15.14 26.91
N THR A 72 12.47 14.20 27.83
CA THR A 72 12.22 12.80 27.50
C THR A 72 10.89 12.62 26.77
N SER A 73 9.86 13.35 27.19
CA SER A 73 8.53 13.31 26.58
C SER A 73 8.56 13.93 25.18
N TRP A 74 9.26 15.04 25.00
CA TRP A 74 9.48 15.67 23.71
C TRP A 74 10.25 14.77 22.75
N CYS A 75 11.33 14.13 23.20
CA CYS A 75 12.06 13.15 22.39
C CYS A 75 11.17 11.97 21.96
N LYS A 76 10.35 11.45 22.87
CA LYS A 76 9.39 10.38 22.55
C LYS A 76 8.35 10.83 21.54
N LEU A 77 7.82 12.04 21.70
CA LEU A 77 6.87 12.62 20.75
C LEU A 77 7.52 12.78 19.38
N LEU A 78 8.72 13.37 19.33
CA LEU A 78 9.46 13.58 18.09
C LEU A 78 9.70 12.28 17.32
N VAL A 79 10.12 11.22 18.00
CA VAL A 79 10.33 9.89 17.39
C VAL A 79 9.01 9.31 16.85
N ARG A 80 7.90 9.46 17.58
CA ARG A 80 6.58 9.03 17.11
C ARG A 80 6.14 9.82 15.88
N THR A 81 6.21 11.15 15.95
CA THR A 81 5.84 12.03 14.83
C THR A 81 6.69 11.75 13.60
N GLN A 82 8.00 11.53 13.75
CA GLN A 82 8.86 11.18 12.63
C GLN A 82 8.44 9.85 11.98
N LYS A 83 8.12 8.84 12.80
CA LYS A 83 7.64 7.54 12.30
C LYS A 83 6.31 7.68 11.56
N ASP A 84 5.36 8.40 12.15
CA ASP A 84 4.02 8.59 11.57
C ASP A 84 4.11 9.38 10.25
N LEU A 85 4.95 10.40 10.20
CA LEU A 85 5.22 11.17 8.98
C LEU A 85 5.82 10.30 7.88
N LEU A 86 6.79 9.44 8.21
CA LEU A 86 7.40 8.53 7.24
C LEU A 86 6.37 7.53 6.68
N GLN A 87 5.51 6.98 7.54
CA GLN A 87 4.46 6.05 7.14
C GLN A 87 3.41 6.72 6.24
N SER A 88 2.95 7.92 6.62
CA SER A 88 2.04 8.71 5.80
C SER A 88 2.64 9.04 4.44
N GLN A 89 3.90 9.51 4.40
CA GLN A 89 4.59 9.80 3.15
C GLN A 89 4.71 8.56 2.25
N GLN A 90 5.01 7.40 2.83
CA GLN A 90 5.08 6.15 2.07
C GLN A 90 3.70 5.74 1.53
N GLY A 91 2.63 5.87 2.33
CA GLY A 91 1.27 5.61 1.88
C GLY A 91 0.85 6.52 0.73
N HIS A 92 1.18 7.82 0.80
CA HIS A 92 0.91 8.76 -0.30
C HIS A 92 1.66 8.39 -1.58
N LYS A 93 2.94 8.02 -1.49
CA LYS A 93 3.71 7.56 -2.67
C LYS A 93 3.08 6.34 -3.32
N GLN A 94 2.67 5.35 -2.54
CA GLN A 94 2.04 4.13 -3.06
C GLN A 94 0.71 4.42 -3.75
N LEU A 95 -0.12 5.30 -3.18
CA LEU A 95 -1.37 5.72 -3.82
C LEU A 95 -1.11 6.44 -5.15
N THR A 96 -0.16 7.36 -5.18
CA THR A 96 0.20 8.08 -6.42
C THR A 96 0.79 7.14 -7.48
N GLU A 97 1.63 6.18 -7.09
CA GLU A 97 2.16 5.16 -8.01
C GLU A 97 1.03 4.30 -8.59
N GLN A 98 0.06 3.90 -7.76
CA GLN A 98 -1.11 3.14 -8.21
C GLN A 98 -2.00 3.94 -9.17
N GLU A 99 -2.25 5.22 -8.87
CA GLU A 99 -3.00 6.14 -9.75
C GLU A 99 -2.28 6.35 -11.08
N GLN A 100 -0.95 6.48 -11.08
CA GLN A 100 -0.15 6.60 -12.31
C GLN A 100 -0.26 5.35 -13.18
N VAL A 101 -0.13 4.16 -12.59
CA VAL A 101 -0.28 2.89 -13.32
C VAL A 101 -1.68 2.78 -13.94
N PHE A 102 -2.72 3.14 -13.19
CA PHE A 102 -4.09 3.12 -13.70
C PHE A 102 -4.28 4.10 -14.87
N LEU A 103 -3.72 5.31 -14.77
CA LEU A 103 -3.76 6.31 -15.85
C LEU A 103 -3.01 5.86 -17.10
N GLU A 104 -1.85 5.20 -16.95
CA GLU A 104 -1.10 4.66 -18.08
C GLU A 104 -1.86 3.54 -18.79
N GLN A 105 -2.47 2.62 -18.03
CA GLN A 105 -3.31 1.56 -18.58
C GLN A 105 -4.51 2.13 -19.34
N TYR A 106 -5.23 3.06 -18.73
CA TYR A 106 -6.37 3.72 -19.36
C TYR A 106 -5.96 4.44 -20.65
N ARG A 107 -4.82 5.14 -20.65
CA ARG A 107 -4.30 5.79 -21.85
C ARG A 107 -3.99 4.78 -22.95
N ALA A 108 -3.30 3.69 -22.63
CA ALA A 108 -2.96 2.65 -23.59
C ALA A 108 -4.22 1.99 -24.20
N GLU A 109 -5.25 1.75 -23.38
CA GLU A 109 -6.53 1.24 -23.84
C GLU A 109 -7.22 2.22 -24.81
N LYS A 110 -7.26 3.51 -24.47
CA LYS A 110 -7.84 4.54 -25.34
C LYS A 110 -7.06 4.74 -26.64
N GLU A 111 -5.74 4.63 -26.60
CA GLU A 111 -4.91 4.67 -27.81
C GLU A 111 -5.21 3.46 -28.71
N ALA A 112 -5.35 2.27 -28.15
CA ALA A 112 -5.74 1.07 -28.90
C ALA A 112 -7.13 1.20 -29.53
N GLU A 113 -8.11 1.72 -28.77
CA GLU A 113 -9.47 1.98 -29.27
C GLU A 113 -9.47 3.01 -30.41
N MET A 114 -8.70 4.10 -30.29
CA MET A 114 -8.55 5.08 -31.37
C MET A 114 -7.91 4.47 -32.63
N LEU A 115 -6.91 3.59 -32.47
CA LEU A 115 -6.30 2.90 -33.60
C LEU A 115 -7.29 1.96 -34.30
N GLN A 116 -8.15 1.27 -33.53
CA GLN A 116 -9.21 0.45 -34.09
C GLN A 116 -10.19 1.29 -34.91
N TYR A 117 -10.72 2.38 -34.34
CA TYR A 117 -11.63 3.27 -35.08
C TYR A 117 -11.01 3.87 -36.33
N LYS A 118 -9.71 4.22 -36.28
CA LYS A 118 -9.00 4.70 -37.45
C LYS A 118 -8.94 3.64 -38.55
N ASN A 119 -8.71 2.38 -38.20
CA ASN A 119 -8.70 1.28 -39.16
C ASN A 119 -10.09 1.06 -39.77
N GLU A 120 -11.13 1.03 -38.95
CA GLU A 120 -12.53 0.92 -39.40
C GLU A 120 -12.91 2.05 -40.37
N LEU A 121 -12.48 3.28 -40.07
CA LEU A 121 -12.72 4.44 -40.91
C LEU A 121 -12.01 4.32 -42.28
N VAL A 122 -10.79 3.77 -42.30
CA VAL A 122 -10.07 3.48 -43.56
C VAL A 122 -10.81 2.42 -44.38
N GLN A 123 -11.28 1.35 -43.76
CA GLN A 123 -12.06 0.30 -44.44
C GLN A 123 -13.37 0.85 -45.00
N LEU A 124 -14.10 1.63 -44.21
CA LEU A 124 -15.35 2.26 -44.65
C LEU A 124 -15.12 3.19 -45.85
N LYS A 125 -14.03 3.97 -45.82
CA LYS A 125 -13.67 4.85 -46.92
C LYS A 125 -13.35 4.05 -48.19
N LEU A 126 -12.62 2.94 -48.07
CA LEU A 126 -12.33 2.06 -49.21
C LEU A 126 -13.61 1.52 -49.84
N HIS A 127 -14.54 1.01 -49.04
CA HIS A 127 -15.84 0.53 -49.53
C HIS A 127 -16.67 1.63 -50.18
N PHE A 128 -16.65 2.83 -49.60
CA PHE A 128 -17.34 3.98 -50.17
C PHE A 128 -16.75 4.37 -51.53
N ASP A 129 -15.43 4.47 -51.63
CA ASP A 129 -14.74 4.82 -52.88
C ASP A 129 -14.98 3.74 -53.96
N GLN A 130 -15.01 2.46 -53.57
CA GLN A 130 -15.36 1.37 -54.47
C GLN A 130 -16.80 1.49 -54.98
N ALA A 131 -17.78 1.63 -54.09
CA ALA A 131 -19.19 1.80 -54.48
C ALA A 131 -19.38 3.03 -55.38
N ARG A 132 -18.68 4.13 -55.08
CA ARG A 132 -18.69 5.34 -55.90
C ARG A 132 -18.12 5.11 -57.29
N SER A 133 -17.06 4.32 -57.41
CA SER A 133 -16.46 3.98 -58.71
C SER A 133 -17.37 3.13 -59.61
N GLU A 134 -18.32 2.40 -59.01
CA GLU A 134 -19.28 1.59 -59.76
C GLU A 134 -20.48 2.40 -60.31
N ILE A 135 -20.75 3.59 -59.75
CA ILE A 135 -21.88 4.43 -60.16
C ILE A 135 -21.88 4.70 -61.68
N PRO A 136 -20.79 5.16 -62.32
CA PRO A 136 -20.79 5.43 -63.76
C PRO A 136 -21.05 4.19 -64.62
N LEU A 137 -20.62 3.01 -64.16
CA LEU A 137 -20.88 1.75 -64.84
C LEU A 137 -22.38 1.44 -64.85
N TRP A 138 -23.05 1.62 -63.72
CA TRP A 138 -24.49 1.41 -63.60
C TRP A 138 -25.30 2.47 -64.36
N GLU A 139 -24.87 3.73 -64.33
CA GLU A 139 -25.45 4.81 -65.14
C GLU A 139 -25.36 4.50 -66.63
N ALA A 140 -24.20 4.05 -67.12
CA ALA A 140 -24.02 3.67 -68.52
C ALA A 140 -24.90 2.48 -68.92
N ARG A 141 -24.98 1.45 -68.06
CA ARG A 141 -25.86 0.29 -68.29
C ARG A 141 -27.33 0.71 -68.33
N TRP A 142 -27.76 1.57 -67.42
CA TRP A 142 -29.12 2.09 -67.38
C TRP A 142 -29.45 2.90 -68.64
N ALA A 143 -28.54 3.78 -69.08
CA ALA A 143 -28.70 4.56 -70.30
C ALA A 143 -28.81 3.68 -71.55
N ASP A 144 -28.04 2.58 -71.65
CA ASP A 144 -28.14 1.64 -72.77
C ASP A 144 -29.50 0.92 -72.78
N ILE A 145 -29.98 0.45 -71.63
CA ILE A 145 -31.31 -0.17 -71.50
C ILE A 145 -32.40 0.81 -71.94
N GLN A 146 -32.34 2.05 -71.47
CA GLN A 146 -33.29 3.09 -71.85
C GLN A 146 -33.25 3.35 -73.36
N ASN A 147 -32.07 3.49 -73.96
CA ASN A 147 -31.90 3.69 -75.41
C ASN A 147 -32.47 2.52 -76.23
N ARG A 148 -32.19 1.27 -75.83
CA ARG A 148 -32.75 0.07 -76.47
C ARG A 148 -34.27 0.05 -76.38
N THR A 149 -34.81 0.42 -75.24
CA THR A 149 -36.27 0.48 -75.00
C THR A 149 -36.91 1.53 -75.89
N SER A 150 -36.39 2.76 -75.91
CA SER A 150 -36.86 3.83 -76.79
C SER A 150 -36.82 3.43 -78.27
N LYS A 151 -35.75 2.75 -78.72
CA LYS A 151 -35.66 2.21 -80.09
C LYS A 151 -36.75 1.18 -80.38
N LYS A 152 -37.00 0.22 -79.48
CA LYS A 152 -38.06 -0.78 -79.63
C LYS A 152 -39.45 -0.13 -79.66
N THR A 153 -39.73 0.78 -78.73
CA THR A 153 -41.00 1.52 -78.66
C THR A 153 -41.24 2.33 -79.94
N ARG A 154 -40.21 2.99 -80.47
CA ARG A 154 -40.30 3.71 -81.75
C ARG A 154 -40.65 2.78 -82.92
N LYS A 155 -39.99 1.62 -83.01
CA LYS A 155 -40.30 0.61 -84.05
C LYS A 155 -41.75 0.13 -83.95
N LEU A 156 -42.21 -0.19 -82.73
CA LEU A 156 -43.59 -0.62 -82.49
C LEU A 156 -44.59 0.45 -82.90
N TRP A 157 -44.36 1.72 -82.55
CA TRP A 157 -45.21 2.84 -82.94
C TRP A 157 -45.27 3.01 -84.47
N THR A 158 -44.13 2.86 -85.14
CA THR A 158 -44.05 2.92 -86.61
C THR A 158 -44.88 1.82 -87.28
N ILE A 159 -44.77 0.58 -86.78
CA ILE A 159 -45.57 -0.56 -87.27
C ILE A 159 -47.07 -0.29 -87.05
N LYS A 160 -47.44 0.19 -85.85
CA LYS A 160 -48.84 0.50 -85.51
C LYS A 160 -49.42 1.58 -86.43
N LEU A 161 -48.64 2.62 -86.73
CA LEU A 161 -49.03 3.68 -87.65
C LEU A 161 -49.19 3.16 -89.09
N ALA A 162 -48.26 2.32 -89.56
CA ALA A 162 -48.35 1.71 -90.89
C ALA A 162 -49.61 0.84 -91.03
N ILE A 163 -49.92 0.00 -90.05
CA ILE A 163 -51.15 -0.83 -90.03
C ILE A 163 -52.40 0.06 -90.07
N HIS A 164 -52.44 1.13 -89.27
CA HIS A 164 -53.58 2.06 -89.27
C HIS A 164 -53.76 2.72 -90.64
N ASN A 165 -52.67 3.17 -91.26
CA ASN A 165 -52.71 3.81 -92.57
C ASN A 165 -53.09 2.86 -93.73
N THR A 166 -52.92 1.54 -93.59
CA THR A 166 -53.36 0.55 -94.59
C THR A 166 -54.81 0.09 -94.40
N HIS A 167 -55.45 0.45 -93.29
CA HIS A 167 -56.84 0.12 -92.96
C HIS A 167 -57.77 1.36 -93.00
N VAL A 168 -57.29 2.47 -93.57
CA VAL A 168 -58.04 3.67 -93.95
C VAL A 168 -58.05 3.74 -95.48
#